data_AF-A0A357L0Z4-F1
#
_entry.id   AF-A0A357L0Z4-F1
#
_cell.length_a   1.000
_cell.length_b   1.000
_cell.length_c   1.000
_cell.angle_alpha   90.00
_cell.angle_beta   90.00
_cell.angle_gamma   90.00
#
_symmetry.space_group_name_H-M   'P 1'
#
loop_
_entity.id
_entity.type
_entity.pdbx_description
1 polymer ?
#
loop_
_entity_poly.entity_id
_entity_poly.type
_entity_poly.pdbx_seq_one_letter_code
_entity_poly.pdbx_strand_id
1 'polypeptide(L)'
;LENPILKGFPVFDLDRIEILKGPQGTLFGRNTPAGVIKFESARPTDEFEGYGRLAYGRFNTVDAEGAVSGPLADTLSARLSALYQRRDDFVDNQFAEDFPGAVAGDGADGFEEFQEFAGRLQFLWSPNADWSTLLNIHGRRLDGGSRL
;
A
#
# COMPACT_ATOMS: atom_id res chain seq x y z
N LEU A 1 -4.01 -15.33 -14.19
CA LEU A 1 -5.11 -14.62 -13.52
C LEU A 1 -4.56 -13.27 -13.08
N GLU A 2 -5.26 -12.17 -13.35
CA GLU A 2 -4.80 -10.82 -13.02
C GLU A 2 -5.40 -10.42 -11.66
N ASN A 3 -4.56 -10.25 -10.63
CA ASN A 3 -5.01 -9.82 -9.31
C ASN A 3 -4.96 -8.28 -9.21
N PRO A 4 -6.12 -7.59 -9.18
CA PRO A 4 -6.16 -6.13 -9.12
C PRO A 4 -5.58 -5.55 -7.83
N ILE A 5 -5.53 -6.32 -6.73
CA ILE A 5 -4.87 -5.90 -5.48
C ILE A 5 -3.35 -5.81 -5.69
N LEU A 6 -2.77 -6.69 -6.51
CA LEU A 6 -1.33 -6.65 -6.84
C LEU A 6 -0.96 -5.49 -7.78
N LYS A 7 -1.93 -4.92 -8.51
CA LYS A 7 -1.70 -3.73 -9.35
C LYS A 7 -1.94 -2.40 -8.60
N GLY A 8 -2.64 -2.44 -7.47
CA GLY A 8 -2.86 -1.27 -6.63
C GLY A 8 -1.58 -0.81 -5.93
N PHE A 9 -1.51 0.48 -5.64
CA PHE A 9 -0.51 0.97 -4.69
C PHE A 9 -0.87 0.46 -3.28
N PRO A 10 0.08 -0.03 -2.48
CA PRO A 10 -0.23 -0.62 -1.18
C PRO A 10 -0.86 0.42 -0.24
N VAL A 11 -1.68 -0.07 0.68
CA VAL A 11 -2.47 0.74 1.60
C VAL A 11 -1.73 0.88 2.91
N PHE A 12 -1.14 2.06 3.12
CA PHE A 12 -0.40 2.42 4.34
C PHE A 12 -0.50 3.93 4.58
N ASP A 13 -0.24 4.34 5.81
CA ASP A 13 -0.24 5.74 6.21
C ASP A 13 -1.56 6.43 5.85
N LEU A 14 -2.64 5.94 6.45
CA LEU A 14 -4.01 6.35 6.21
C LEU A 14 -4.51 7.32 7.28
N ASP A 15 -5.25 8.34 6.84
CA ASP A 15 -6.10 9.17 7.70
C ASP A 15 -7.46 8.50 7.91
N ARG A 16 -8.10 8.08 6.82
CA ARG A 16 -9.43 7.45 6.88
C ARG A 16 -9.77 6.60 5.65
N ILE A 17 -10.80 5.78 5.82
CA ILE A 17 -11.42 4.96 4.78
C ILE A 17 -12.89 5.35 4.69
N GLU A 18 -13.35 5.72 3.50
CA GLU A 18 -14.74 6.08 3.22
C GLU A 18 -15.40 4.99 2.37
N ILE A 19 -16.58 4.53 2.79
CA ILE A 19 -17.35 3.51 2.08
C ILE A 19 -18.69 4.08 1.65
N LEU A 20 -18.89 4.18 0.34
CA LEU A 20 -20.15 4.62 -0.25
C LEU A 20 -20.84 3.41 -0.89
N LYS A 21 -21.91 2.94 -0.25
CA LYS A 21 -22.68 1.78 -0.72
C LYS A 21 -23.64 2.17 -1.85
N GLY A 22 -23.75 1.31 -2.86
CA GLY A 22 -24.68 1.47 -3.97
C GLY A 22 -24.19 2.46 -5.04
N PRO A 23 -24.92 2.60 -6.17
CA PRO A 23 -24.44 3.33 -7.33
C PRO A 23 -24.02 4.78 -7.04
N GLN A 24 -22.78 5.16 -7.37
CA GLN A 24 -22.23 6.52 -7.16
C GLN A 24 -21.92 7.32 -8.44
N GLY A 25 -22.87 7.37 -9.39
CA GLY A 25 -22.64 7.91 -10.73
C GLY A 25 -22.32 9.41 -10.85
N THR A 26 -22.69 10.23 -9.86
CA THR A 26 -22.53 11.70 -9.93
C THR A 26 -21.21 12.20 -9.33
N LEU A 27 -20.79 11.67 -8.19
CA LEU A 27 -19.58 12.12 -7.48
C LEU A 27 -18.32 11.36 -7.90
N PHE A 28 -18.46 10.14 -8.42
CA PHE A 28 -17.33 9.26 -8.74
C PHE A 28 -17.30 8.80 -10.21
N GLY A 29 -18.19 9.35 -11.05
CA GLY A 29 -18.20 9.14 -12.50
C GLY A 29 -18.92 7.87 -12.96
N ARG A 30 -18.82 7.59 -14.26
CA ARG A 30 -19.43 6.41 -14.89
C ARG A 30 -18.65 5.15 -14.45
N ASN A 31 -19.35 4.04 -14.19
CA ASN A 31 -18.84 2.72 -13.78
C ASN A 31 -18.70 2.42 -12.26
N THR A 32 -19.48 3.08 -11.40
CA THR A 32 -19.59 2.72 -9.97
C THR A 32 -20.95 2.12 -9.59
N PRO A 33 -21.46 1.03 -10.23
CA PRO A 33 -22.80 0.49 -9.94
C PRO A 33 -22.89 -0.18 -8.56
N ALA A 34 -21.78 -0.67 -8.02
CA ALA A 34 -21.72 -1.35 -6.72
C ALA A 34 -21.37 -0.42 -5.54
N GLY A 35 -20.87 0.79 -5.82
CA GLY A 35 -20.35 1.72 -4.81
C GLY A 35 -18.86 2.02 -4.97
N VAL A 36 -18.30 2.68 -3.97
CA VAL A 36 -16.91 3.14 -3.94
C VAL A 36 -16.31 2.93 -2.55
N ILE A 37 -15.08 2.43 -2.52
CA ILE A 37 -14.22 2.45 -1.33
C ILE A 37 -13.09 3.42 -1.64
N LYS A 38 -12.94 4.44 -0.79
CA LYS A 38 -11.91 5.47 -0.94
C LYS A 38 -10.96 5.43 0.26
N PHE A 39 -9.67 5.38 -0.04
CA PHE A 39 -8.60 5.48 0.95
C PHE A 39 -8.03 6.90 0.88
N GLU A 40 -7.98 7.60 2.01
CA GLU A 40 -7.30 8.90 2.11
C GLU A 40 -6.02 8.72 2.94
N SER A 41 -4.89 9.06 2.35
CA SER A 41 -3.61 9.11 3.05
C SER A 41 -3.54 10.27 4.03
N ALA A 42 -2.78 10.09 5.11
CA ALA A 42 -2.46 11.18 6.02
C ALA A 42 -1.76 12.33 5.28
N ARG A 43 -2.11 13.56 5.64
CA ARG A 43 -1.52 14.79 5.07
C ARG A 43 -0.36 15.27 5.93
N PRO A 44 0.54 16.11 5.39
CA PRO A 44 1.51 16.81 6.21
C PRO A 44 0.87 17.60 7.35
N THR A 45 1.51 17.61 8.51
CA THR A 45 1.06 18.30 9.72
C THR A 45 1.90 19.53 10.02
N ASP A 46 1.30 20.50 10.74
CA ASP A 46 1.97 21.74 11.15
C ASP A 46 2.76 21.59 12.46
N GLU A 47 2.61 20.44 13.13
CA GLU A 47 3.42 20.02 14.26
C GLU A 47 4.19 18.75 13.90
N PHE A 48 5.36 18.57 14.53
CA PHE A 48 6.13 17.35 14.32
C PHE A 48 5.42 16.15 14.94
N GLU A 49 5.14 15.14 14.11
CA GLU A 49 4.58 13.85 14.53
C GLU A 49 5.22 12.70 13.77
N GLY A 50 5.05 11.49 14.28
CA GLY A 50 5.46 10.29 13.57
C GLY A 50 5.03 9.04 14.30
N TYR A 51 5.05 7.94 13.57
CA TYR A 51 4.80 6.62 14.12
C TYR A 51 5.65 5.57 13.42
N GLY A 52 5.83 4.44 14.10
CA GLY A 52 6.43 3.25 13.55
C GLY A 52 5.66 2.03 14.02
N ARG A 53 5.48 1.06 13.13
CA ARG A 53 4.87 -0.23 13.37
C ARG A 53 5.78 -1.31 12.82
N LEU A 54 5.98 -2.36 13.60
CA LEU A 54 6.71 -3.55 13.19
C LEU A 54 5.92 -4.77 13.63
N ALA A 55 5.72 -5.72 12.72
CA ALA A 55 5.13 -7.01 12.99
C ALA A 55 6.00 -8.12 12.39
N TYR A 56 6.08 -9.23 13.12
CA TYR A 56 6.76 -10.44 12.70
C TYR A 56 5.83 -11.63 12.91
N GLY A 57 5.78 -12.55 11.96
CA GLY A 57 4.83 -13.67 11.98
C GLY A 57 5.32 -14.94 11.30
N ARG A 58 4.40 -15.88 11.11
CA ARG A 58 4.66 -17.17 10.44
C ARG A 58 5.15 -16.94 9.01
N PHE A 59 5.91 -17.90 8.48
CA PHE A 59 6.49 -17.85 7.12
C PHE A 59 7.44 -16.66 6.94
N ASN A 60 8.19 -16.36 8.01
CA ASN A 60 9.09 -15.20 8.10
C ASN A 60 8.43 -13.89 7.61
N THR A 61 7.13 -13.74 7.87
CA THR A 61 6.40 -12.53 7.50
C THR A 61 6.95 -11.37 8.31
N VAL A 62 7.36 -10.31 7.62
CA VAL A 62 7.73 -9.03 8.23
C VAL A 62 6.84 -7.95 7.63
N ASP A 63 6.26 -7.12 8.48
CA ASP A 63 5.53 -5.92 8.09
C ASP A 63 6.09 -4.75 8.91
N ALA A 64 6.72 -3.82 8.21
CA ALA A 64 7.28 -2.60 8.79
C ALA A 64 6.67 -1.40 8.08
N GLU A 65 6.04 -0.52 8.86
CA GLU A 65 5.44 0.72 8.37
C GLU A 65 5.87 1.86 9.27
N GLY A 66 6.05 3.04 8.68
CA GLY A 66 6.22 4.24 9.49
C GLY A 66 6.01 5.50 8.67
N ALA A 67 5.77 6.58 9.41
CA ALA A 67 5.68 7.91 8.84
C ALA A 67 6.25 8.94 9.80
N VAL A 68 6.74 10.03 9.23
CA VAL A 68 7.12 11.23 9.94
C VAL A 68 6.58 12.44 9.21
N SER A 69 6.10 13.42 9.95
CA SER A 69 5.54 14.66 9.41
C SER A 69 5.88 15.85 10.29
N GLY A 70 5.85 17.03 9.70
CA GLY A 70 5.98 18.28 10.42
C GLY A 70 6.23 19.47 9.49
N PRO A 71 6.38 20.66 10.09
CA PRO A 71 6.66 21.88 9.36
C PRO A 71 8.11 21.89 8.85
N LEU A 72 8.30 22.28 7.59
CA LEU A 72 9.59 22.64 7.00
C LEU A 72 9.83 24.17 7.06
N ALA A 73 8.74 24.95 7.04
CA ALA A 73 8.71 26.39 7.22
C ALA A 73 7.29 26.82 7.66
N ASP A 74 7.09 28.10 7.99
CA ASP A 74 5.81 28.64 8.50
C ASP A 74 4.59 28.35 7.61
N THR A 75 4.80 28.12 6.32
CA THR A 75 3.72 27.85 5.34
C THR A 75 3.92 26.55 4.58
N LEU A 76 4.94 25.76 4.91
CA LEU A 76 5.30 24.54 4.18
C LEU A 76 5.49 23.38 5.15
N SER A 77 4.69 22.34 5.00
CA SER A 77 4.76 21.12 5.81
C SER A 77 5.08 19.93 4.91
N ALA A 78 5.76 18.92 5.44
CA ALA A 78 6.08 17.71 4.72
C ALA A 78 5.71 16.44 5.48
N ARG A 79 5.52 15.36 4.72
CA ARG A 79 5.33 14.01 5.26
C ARG A 79 6.11 13.02 4.41
N LEU A 80 6.83 12.12 5.07
CA LEU A 80 7.47 10.96 4.47
C LEU A 80 6.90 9.72 5.14
N SER A 81 6.38 8.79 4.34
CA SER A 81 5.94 7.49 4.81
C SER A 81 6.51 6.37 3.96
N ALA A 82 6.73 5.22 4.59
CA ALA A 82 7.28 4.04 3.97
C ALA A 82 6.63 2.77 4.52
N LEU A 83 6.56 1.76 3.65
CA LEU A 83 6.09 0.43 3.92
C LEU A 83 7.12 -0.57 3.38
N TYR A 84 7.45 -1.56 4.20
CA TYR A 84 8.20 -2.74 3.81
C TYR A 84 7.44 -3.98 4.27
N GLN A 85 7.12 -4.86 3.34
CA GLN A 85 6.48 -6.13 3.62
C GLN A 85 7.29 -7.25 2.96
N ARG A 86 7.48 -8.36 3.68
CA ARG A 86 7.97 -9.59 3.08
C ARG A 86 7.26 -10.80 3.66
N ARG A 87 7.23 -11.88 2.90
CA ARG A 87 6.78 -13.20 3.35
C ARG A 87 7.39 -14.27 2.46
N ASP A 88 7.75 -15.39 3.08
CA ASP A 88 8.24 -16.57 2.38
C ASP A 88 7.07 -17.39 1.80
N ASP A 89 7.38 -18.31 0.90
CA ASP A 89 6.41 -19.25 0.37
C ASP A 89 5.70 -20.04 1.46
N PHE A 90 4.43 -20.34 1.23
CA PHE A 90 3.64 -21.16 2.14
C PHE A 90 2.63 -22.06 1.43
N VAL A 91 2.57 -22.01 0.10
CA VAL A 91 1.66 -22.80 -0.71
C VAL A 91 2.46 -23.75 -1.59
N ASP A 92 2.17 -25.04 -1.43
CA ASP A 92 2.76 -26.13 -2.20
C ASP A 92 1.70 -26.72 -3.15
N ASN A 93 2.11 -27.11 -4.35
CA ASN A 93 1.22 -27.76 -5.32
C ASN A 93 1.13 -29.27 -5.06
N GLN A 94 0.08 -29.69 -4.36
CA GLN A 94 -0.16 -31.09 -4.00
C GLN A 94 -0.41 -32.03 -5.19
N PHE A 95 -0.69 -31.51 -6.39
CA PHE A 95 -0.95 -32.32 -7.59
C PHE A 95 0.29 -32.49 -8.48
N ALA A 96 1.45 -31.96 -8.08
CA ALA A 96 2.62 -31.96 -8.96
C ALA A 96 3.16 -33.37 -9.28
N GLU A 97 2.95 -34.34 -8.40
CA GLU A 97 3.32 -35.74 -8.63
C GLU A 97 2.43 -36.42 -9.68
N ASP A 98 1.18 -35.96 -9.85
CA ASP A 98 0.20 -36.55 -10.78
C ASP A 98 0.33 -36.02 -12.21
N PHE A 99 1.05 -34.91 -12.42
CA PHE A 99 1.14 -34.23 -13.72
C PHE A 99 2.60 -33.97 -14.15
N PRO A 100 3.13 -34.70 -15.14
CA PRO A 100 4.47 -34.47 -15.67
C PRO A 100 4.65 -33.04 -16.18
N GLY A 101 5.56 -32.29 -15.55
CA GLY A 101 5.83 -30.88 -15.85
C GLY A 101 5.15 -29.86 -14.93
N ALA A 102 4.38 -30.30 -13.93
CA ALA A 102 3.89 -29.43 -12.87
C ALA A 102 5.02 -29.04 -11.91
N VAL A 103 5.06 -27.76 -11.53
CA VAL A 103 5.97 -27.26 -10.49
C VAL A 103 5.38 -27.64 -9.13
N ALA A 104 6.12 -28.43 -8.35
CA ALA A 104 5.73 -28.88 -7.02
C ALA A 104 5.65 -27.73 -6.01
N GLY A 105 6.49 -26.72 -6.21
CA GLY A 105 6.60 -25.61 -5.29
C GLY A 105 7.08 -26.04 -3.92
N ASP A 106 8.10 -26.91 -3.87
CA ASP A 106 8.82 -27.15 -2.62
C ASP A 106 9.99 -26.16 -2.49
N GLY A 107 10.29 -25.76 -1.25
CA GLY A 107 11.44 -24.92 -0.96
C GLY A 107 11.44 -23.58 -1.72
N ALA A 108 12.44 -23.39 -2.60
CA ALA A 108 12.66 -22.14 -3.33
C ALA A 108 11.80 -21.97 -4.60
N ASP A 109 11.00 -23.00 -4.95
CA ASP A 109 10.05 -22.95 -6.07
C ASP A 109 8.61 -22.74 -5.60
N GLY A 110 8.42 -22.50 -4.29
CA GLY A 110 7.13 -22.31 -3.67
C GLY A 110 6.33 -21.14 -4.23
N PHE A 111 5.06 -21.08 -3.84
CA PHE A 111 4.17 -20.00 -4.23
C PHE A 111 3.91 -19.06 -3.06
N GLU A 112 3.58 -17.81 -3.39
CA GLU A 112 3.20 -16.73 -2.49
C GLU A 112 4.31 -15.93 -1.80
N GLU A 113 5.59 -16.18 -2.09
CA GLU A 113 6.70 -15.31 -1.70
C GLU A 113 6.50 -13.91 -2.31
N PHE A 114 6.73 -12.91 -1.47
CA PHE A 114 6.90 -11.55 -1.95
C PHE A 114 7.74 -10.71 -1.02
N GLN A 115 8.26 -9.65 -1.61
CA GLN A 115 8.84 -8.50 -0.95
C GLN A 115 8.30 -7.23 -1.61
N GLU A 116 7.65 -6.38 -0.84
CA GLU A 116 7.15 -5.09 -1.29
C GLU A 116 7.82 -3.98 -0.49
N PHE A 117 8.32 -2.97 -1.22
CA PHE A 117 8.71 -1.69 -0.66
C PHE A 117 7.90 -0.59 -1.33
N ALA A 118 7.30 0.28 -0.53
CA ALA A 118 6.61 1.47 -1.03
C ALA A 118 7.00 2.70 -0.20
N GLY A 119 7.06 3.84 -0.87
CA GLY A 119 7.36 5.12 -0.26
C GLY A 119 6.44 6.21 -0.80
N ARG A 120 6.09 7.15 0.06
CA ARG A 120 5.31 8.33 -0.27
C ARG A 120 5.94 9.56 0.36
N LEU A 121 6.15 10.59 -0.43
CA LEU A 121 6.63 11.90 -0.04
C LEU A 121 5.58 12.95 -0.40
N GLN A 122 5.22 13.79 0.57
CA GLN A 122 4.22 14.83 0.41
C GLN A 122 4.75 16.18 0.87
N PHE A 123 4.37 17.22 0.15
CA PHE A 123 4.61 18.62 0.52
C PHE A 123 3.30 19.39 0.46
N LEU A 124 2.91 20.01 1.57
CA LEU A 124 1.74 20.85 1.69
C LEU A 124 2.19 22.30 1.84
N TRP A 125 1.90 23.13 0.84
CA TRP A 125 2.18 24.56 0.88
C TRP A 125 0.88 25.34 1.09
N SER A 126 0.81 26.09 2.19
CA SER A 126 -0.34 26.88 2.66
C SER A 126 0.09 28.32 3.00
N PRO A 127 0.36 29.18 2.00
CA PRO A 127 0.80 30.57 2.18
C PRO A 127 -0.22 31.48 2.88
N ASN A 128 -1.51 31.11 2.86
CA ASN A 128 -2.59 31.81 3.57
C ASN A 128 -3.76 30.85 3.83
N ALA A 129 -4.80 31.34 4.51
CA ALA A 129 -5.95 30.53 4.92
C ALA A 129 -6.84 30.05 3.75
N ASP A 130 -6.79 30.73 2.60
CA ASP A 130 -7.70 30.49 1.49
C ASP A 130 -7.11 29.56 0.42
N TRP A 131 -5.79 29.36 0.43
CA TRP A 131 -5.11 28.60 -0.60
C TRP A 131 -4.10 27.61 -0.03
N SER A 132 -4.20 26.35 -0.48
CA SER A 132 -3.25 25.30 -0.21
C SER A 132 -2.97 24.46 -1.46
N THR A 133 -1.76 23.91 -1.56
CA THR A 133 -1.36 22.97 -2.61
C THR A 133 -0.64 21.78 -2.01
N LEU A 134 -1.08 20.58 -2.39
CA LEU A 134 -0.45 19.32 -2.00
C LEU A 134 0.26 18.70 -3.20
N LEU A 135 1.58 18.61 -3.13
CA LEU A 135 2.38 17.76 -4.01
C LEU A 135 2.51 16.38 -3.36
N ASN A 136 2.23 15.32 -4.11
CA ASN A 136 2.36 13.93 -3.66
C ASN A 136 3.16 13.14 -4.69
N ILE A 137 4.28 12.58 -4.25
CA ILE A 137 5.15 11.71 -5.03
C ILE A 137 5.19 10.37 -4.32
N HIS A 138 4.89 9.29 -5.04
CA HIS A 138 4.96 7.96 -4.47
C HIS A 138 5.51 6.95 -5.47
N GLY A 139 6.12 5.90 -4.94
CA GLY A 139 6.71 4.83 -5.72
C GLY A 139 6.60 3.52 -4.97
N ARG A 140 6.51 2.44 -5.74
CA ARG A 140 6.54 1.08 -5.20
C ARG A 140 7.50 0.21 -5.99
N ARG A 141 8.11 -0.75 -5.32
CA ARG A 141 8.84 -1.87 -5.88
C ARG A 141 8.27 -3.13 -5.24
N LEU A 142 7.81 -4.05 -6.07
CA LEU A 142 7.29 -5.35 -5.67
C LEU A 142 8.11 -6.40 -6.41
N ASP A 143 8.80 -7.24 -5.64
CA ASP A 143 9.55 -8.39 -6.11
C ASP A 143 8.89 -9.64 -5.51
N GLY A 144 8.67 -10.70 -6.30
CA GLY A 144 8.01 -11.92 -5.80
C GLY A 144 7.72 -12.93 -6.90
N GLY A 145 7.56 -14.20 -6.50
CA GLY A 145 7.35 -15.34 -7.39
C GLY A 145 5.94 -15.43 -7.95
N SER A 146 5.60 -16.59 -8.52
CA SER A 146 4.25 -16.89 -8.95
C SER A 146 3.31 -16.90 -7.74
N ARG A 147 2.19 -16.17 -7.85
CA ARG A 147 1.12 -16.12 -6.83
C ARG A 147 -0.14 -16.68 -7.47
N LEU A 148 -0.91 -17.47 -6.72
CA LEU A 148 -2.13 -18.12 -7.22
C LEU A 148 -3.31 -17.14 -7.26
#